data_AF-A0A4U9I0D2-F1
#
_entry.id   AF-A0A4U9I0D2-F1
#
_cell.length_a   1.000
_cell.length_b   1.000
_cell.length_c   1.000
_cell.angle_alpha   90.00
_cell.angle_beta   90.00
_cell.angle_gamma   90.00
#
_symmetry.space_group_name_H-M   'P 1'
#
loop_
_entity.id
_entity.type
_entity.pdbx_description
1 polymer ?
#
loop_
_entity_poly.entity_id
_entity_poly.type
_entity_poly.pdbx_seq_one_letter_code
_entity_poly.pdbx_strand_id
1 'polypeptide(L)'
;MADKPWIEEVIPHYHGSQWYVAHNASFDRRVLPEMPGEWICTMKLARRLWPGIKYSNMALYKSRKLSVRTPEGLHHHRALYDCYITAALLIDIMNTTGWTPDEMADITGRPALLTTFTFGKYRGKAVAEVADKDPGYLRWLYNNLDRMSPELRLTLKHYLGGS
;
A
#
# COMPACT_ATOMS: atom_id res chain seq x y z
N MET A 1 1.67 21.92 -20.53
CA MET A 1 2.76 21.62 -19.59
C MET A 1 4.06 21.57 -20.39
N ALA A 2 4.60 22.73 -20.79
CA ALA A 2 5.76 22.75 -21.70
C ALA A 2 7.09 23.07 -21.00
N ASP A 3 7.08 23.64 -19.78
CA ASP A 3 8.30 24.16 -19.14
C ASP A 3 8.61 23.52 -17.78
N LYS A 4 8.19 22.27 -17.56
CA LYS A 4 8.54 21.57 -16.31
C LYS A 4 9.70 20.61 -16.57
N PRO A 5 10.68 20.53 -15.65
CA PRO A 5 11.78 19.58 -15.75
C PRO A 5 11.25 18.14 -15.77
N TRP A 6 12.02 17.25 -16.40
CA TRP A 6 11.79 15.82 -16.39
C TRP A 6 12.01 15.24 -15.00
N ILE A 7 11.43 14.06 -14.73
CA ILE A 7 11.51 13.45 -13.41
C ILE A 7 12.96 13.13 -13.01
N GLU A 8 13.78 12.75 -13.98
CA GLU A 8 15.20 12.44 -13.82
C GLU A 8 16.01 13.66 -13.35
N GLU A 9 15.58 14.87 -13.70
CA GLU A 9 16.24 16.12 -13.31
C GLU A 9 15.87 16.53 -11.88
N VAL A 10 14.68 16.14 -11.40
CA VAL A 10 14.13 16.58 -10.10
C VAL A 10 14.32 15.52 -9.02
N ILE A 11 14.31 14.23 -9.37
CA ILE A 11 14.38 13.12 -8.40
C ILE A 11 15.60 13.18 -7.47
N PRO A 12 16.80 13.67 -7.89
CA PRO A 12 17.95 13.73 -6.99
C PRO A 12 17.72 14.62 -5.76
N HIS A 13 16.82 15.61 -5.83
CA HIS A 13 16.46 16.43 -4.67
C HIS A 13 15.75 15.65 -3.55
N TYR A 14 15.21 14.48 -3.86
CA TYR A 14 14.55 13.58 -2.91
C TYR A 14 15.46 12.43 -2.46
N HIS A 15 16.73 12.42 -2.87
CA HIS A 15 17.71 11.43 -2.40
C HIS A 15 18.28 11.81 -1.02
N GLY A 16 18.92 10.83 -0.36
CA GLY A 16 19.63 11.03 0.91
C GLY A 16 18.86 10.63 2.17
N SER A 17 17.59 10.21 2.04
CA SER A 17 16.87 9.57 3.14
C SER A 17 17.12 8.05 3.11
N GLN A 18 17.37 7.46 4.28
CA GLN A 18 17.42 5.99 4.43
C GLN A 18 16.04 5.35 4.27
N TRP A 19 14.96 6.11 4.53
CA TRP A 19 13.59 5.60 4.56
C TRP A 19 12.66 6.46 3.70
N TYR A 20 11.90 5.80 2.83
CA TYR A 20 10.90 6.40 1.96
C TYR A 20 9.50 5.92 2.34
N VAL A 21 8.66 6.85 2.82
CA VAL A 21 7.31 6.53 3.28
C VAL A 21 6.29 6.94 2.23
N ALA A 22 5.41 6.02 1.84
CA ALA A 22 4.30 6.31 0.95
C ALA A 22 3.04 5.51 1.33
N HIS A 23 1.88 6.07 0.98
CA HIS A 23 0.60 5.39 1.16
C HIS A 23 0.30 4.53 -0.07
N ASN A 24 0.40 3.20 0.08
CA ASN A 24 0.47 2.25 -1.04
C ASN A 24 1.78 2.35 -1.83
N ALA A 25 2.92 2.34 -1.11
CA ALA A 25 4.27 2.53 -1.64
C ALA A 25 4.67 1.67 -2.86
N SER A 26 4.01 0.53 -3.09
CA SER A 26 4.25 -0.27 -4.30
C SER A 26 3.85 0.47 -5.58
N PHE A 27 2.92 1.42 -5.50
CA PHE A 27 2.55 2.29 -6.61
C PHE A 27 3.67 3.28 -6.90
N ASP A 28 4.09 4.07 -5.90
CA ASP A 28 5.16 5.06 -6.01
C ASP A 28 6.47 4.42 -6.50
N ARG A 29 6.89 3.32 -5.88
CA ARG A 29 8.09 2.56 -6.29
C ARG A 29 8.05 2.06 -7.74
N ARG A 30 6.85 1.84 -8.30
CA ARG A 30 6.71 1.38 -9.69
C ARG A 30 6.78 2.53 -10.70
N VAL A 31 6.37 3.73 -10.31
CA VAL A 31 6.28 4.89 -11.22
C VAL A 31 7.45 5.85 -11.09
N LEU A 32 8.14 5.84 -9.95
CA LEU A 32 9.35 6.62 -9.73
C LEU A 32 10.59 5.87 -10.23
N PRO A 33 11.66 6.60 -10.59
CA PRO A 33 13.00 6.02 -10.66
C PRO A 33 13.39 5.31 -9.35
N GLU A 34 14.44 4.51 -9.41
CA GLU A 34 14.95 3.82 -8.23
C GLU A 34 15.37 4.82 -7.15
N MET A 35 14.83 4.65 -5.95
CA MET A 35 15.11 5.50 -4.79
C MET A 35 16.15 4.82 -3.89
N PRO A 36 17.19 5.52 -3.42
CA PRO A 36 18.28 4.94 -2.64
C PRO A 36 17.92 4.81 -1.15
N GLY A 37 16.96 3.94 -0.82
CA GLY A 37 16.55 3.67 0.56
C GLY A 37 15.41 2.65 0.66
N GLU A 38 15.05 2.31 1.90
CA GLU A 38 14.03 1.32 2.20
C GLU A 38 12.63 1.91 2.21
N TRP A 39 11.64 1.11 1.82
CA TRP A 39 10.26 1.56 1.68
C TRP A 39 9.39 1.20 2.87
N ILE A 40 8.62 2.17 3.34
CA ILE A 40 7.60 2.00 4.37
C ILE A 40 6.22 2.33 3.78
N CYS A 41 5.29 1.37 3.89
CA CYS A 41 3.95 1.49 3.33
C CYS A 41 2.91 1.68 4.45
N THR A 42 2.44 2.91 4.66
CA THR A 42 1.45 3.21 5.71
C THR A 42 0.14 2.46 5.53
N MET A 43 -0.23 2.11 4.29
CA MET A 43 -1.40 1.26 4.03
C MET A 43 -1.22 -0.18 4.56
N LYS A 44 -0.02 -0.77 4.40
CA LYS A 44 0.27 -2.11 4.94
C LYS A 44 0.35 -2.09 6.47
N LEU A 45 0.98 -1.06 7.04
CA LEU A 45 1.01 -0.84 8.49
C LEU A 45 -0.41 -0.72 9.06
N ALA A 46 -1.26 0.11 8.46
CA ALA A 46 -2.64 0.30 8.89
C ALA A 46 -3.47 -0.99 8.80
N ARG A 47 -3.27 -1.80 7.75
CA ARG A 47 -3.92 -3.14 7.64
C ARG A 47 -3.52 -4.08 8.75
N ARG A 48 -2.26 -4.03 9.19
CA ARG A 48 -1.75 -4.86 10.28
C ARG A 48 -2.31 -4.41 11.64
N LEU A 49 -2.46 -3.11 11.82
CA LEU A 49 -2.83 -2.49 13.09
C LEU A 49 -4.36 -2.42 13.30
N TRP A 50 -5.11 -2.11 12.25
CA TRP A 50 -6.56 -1.91 12.31
C TRP A 50 -7.27 -2.76 11.25
N PRO A 51 -7.45 -4.07 11.48
CA PRO A 51 -8.10 -4.95 10.51
C PRO A 51 -9.58 -4.57 10.30
N GLY A 52 -10.11 -4.87 9.11
CA GLY A 52 -11.54 -4.72 8.80
C GLY A 52 -12.04 -3.31 8.44
N ILE A 53 -11.17 -2.32 8.23
CA ILE A 53 -11.58 -0.95 7.87
C ILE A 53 -11.25 -0.57 6.41
N LYS A 54 -11.63 0.64 5.99
CA LYS A 54 -11.19 1.23 4.71
C LYS A 54 -9.78 1.79 4.86
N TYR A 55 -8.91 1.49 3.89
CA TYR A 55 -7.49 1.83 3.96
C TYR A 55 -7.03 2.87 2.94
N SER A 56 -7.91 3.64 2.30
CA SER A 56 -7.44 4.79 1.52
C SER A 56 -6.88 5.87 2.46
N ASN A 57 -5.92 6.66 1.98
CA ASN A 57 -5.21 7.64 2.80
C ASN A 57 -6.18 8.56 3.56
N MET A 58 -7.15 9.12 2.85
CA MET A 58 -8.18 9.98 3.43
C MET A 58 -9.19 9.23 4.32
N ALA A 59 -9.50 7.95 4.04
CA ALA A 59 -10.38 7.17 4.91
C ALA A 59 -9.72 6.91 6.26
N LEU A 60 -8.42 6.60 6.28
CA LEU A 60 -7.65 6.45 7.51
C LEU A 60 -7.52 7.78 8.25
N TYR A 61 -7.18 8.86 7.55
CA TYR A 61 -7.11 10.19 8.16
C TYR A 61 -8.40 10.55 8.91
N LYS A 62 -9.56 10.32 8.27
CA LYS A 62 -10.88 10.55 8.88
C LYS A 62 -11.19 9.58 10.01
N SER A 63 -10.98 8.27 9.83
CA SER A 63 -11.34 7.26 10.84
C SER A 63 -10.49 7.38 12.10
N ARG A 64 -9.23 7.79 11.94
CA ARG A 64 -8.28 8.05 13.03
C ARG A 64 -8.43 9.46 13.63
N LYS A 65 -9.35 10.27 13.10
CA LYS A 65 -9.63 11.64 13.57
C LYS A 65 -8.36 12.52 13.62
N LEU A 66 -7.49 12.35 12.63
CA LEU A 66 -6.24 13.09 12.56
C LEU A 66 -6.48 14.54 12.19
N SER A 67 -5.56 15.39 12.63
CA SER A 67 -5.55 16.81 12.30
C SER A 67 -4.12 17.23 11.99
N VAL A 68 -3.92 17.78 10.79
CA VAL A 68 -2.65 18.36 10.36
C VAL A 68 -2.90 19.67 9.63
N ARG A 69 -2.05 20.67 9.91
CA ARG A 69 -2.07 21.91 9.13
C ARG A 69 -1.49 21.63 7.74
N THR A 70 -2.31 21.73 6.72
CA THR A 70 -1.88 21.59 5.32
C THR A 70 -1.49 22.95 4.74
N PRO A 71 -0.58 23.01 3.75
CA PRO A 71 -0.23 24.27 3.08
C PRO A 71 -1.46 24.94 2.47
N GLU A 72 -1.50 26.28 2.54
CA GLU A 72 -2.60 27.08 1.99
C GLU A 72 -2.66 26.96 0.46
N GLY A 73 -3.88 26.96 -0.09
CA GLY A 73 -4.10 26.87 -1.54
C GLY A 73 -3.95 25.48 -2.17
N LEU A 74 -3.65 24.44 -1.39
CA LEU A 74 -3.63 23.05 -1.87
C LEU A 74 -4.91 22.29 -1.49
N HIS A 75 -5.36 21.41 -2.38
CA HIS A 75 -6.51 20.53 -2.19
C HIS A 75 -6.10 19.06 -2.30
N HIS A 76 -7.00 18.15 -1.91
CA HIS A 76 -6.85 16.70 -2.03
C HIS A 76 -6.37 16.28 -3.43
N HIS A 77 -5.50 15.27 -3.51
CA HIS A 77 -4.84 14.79 -4.73
C HIS A 77 -3.67 15.63 -5.25
N ARG A 78 -3.30 16.70 -4.55
CA ARG A 78 -2.00 17.37 -4.78
C ARG A 78 -0.93 16.62 -3.99
N ALA A 79 0.15 16.24 -4.65
CA ALA A 79 1.23 15.43 -4.06
C ALA A 79 1.67 15.96 -2.68
N LEU A 80 1.98 17.26 -2.58
CA LEU A 80 2.38 17.86 -1.31
C LEU A 80 1.26 17.79 -0.25
N TYR A 81 0.00 18.00 -0.61
CA TYR A 81 -1.12 17.86 0.33
C TYR A 81 -1.19 16.45 0.90
N ASP A 82 -1.14 15.44 0.03
CA ASP A 82 -1.23 14.04 0.43
C ASP A 82 0.01 13.58 1.24
N CYS A 83 1.17 14.22 1.07
CA CYS A 83 2.33 14.02 1.95
C CYS A 83 2.03 14.41 3.41
N TYR A 84 1.36 15.54 3.67
CA TYR A 84 0.99 15.93 5.05
C TYR A 84 0.01 14.95 5.68
N ILE A 85 -0.97 14.48 4.90
CA ILE A 85 -1.93 13.46 5.35
C ILE A 85 -1.21 12.15 5.70
N THR A 86 -0.31 11.71 4.83
CA THR A 86 0.48 10.48 5.03
C THR A 86 1.41 10.60 6.23
N ALA A 87 2.05 11.76 6.43
CA ALA A 87 2.92 12.02 7.57
C ALA A 87 2.15 12.01 8.89
N ALA A 88 0.96 12.64 8.94
CA ALA A 88 0.10 12.58 10.13
C ALA A 88 -0.30 11.14 10.48
N LEU A 89 -0.64 10.33 9.46
CA LEU A 89 -0.95 8.91 9.64
C LEU A 89 0.26 8.12 10.13
N LEU A 90 1.46 8.37 9.59
CA LEU A 90 2.69 7.72 10.04
C LEU A 90 2.96 8.02 11.52
N ILE A 91 2.84 9.28 11.93
CA ILE A 91 3.03 9.69 13.33
C ILE A 91 2.02 9.00 14.25
N ASP A 92 0.73 8.93 13.86
CA ASP A 92 -0.28 8.19 14.62
C ASP A 92 0.07 6.70 14.76
N ILE A 93 0.53 6.06 13.68
CA ILE A 93 0.98 4.67 13.71
C ILE A 93 2.16 4.51 14.68
N MET A 94 3.21 5.34 14.55
CA MET A 94 4.40 5.30 15.41
C MET A 94 4.04 5.50 16.88
N ASN A 95 3.18 6.47 17.20
CA ASN A 95 2.73 6.71 18.57
C ASN A 95 1.86 5.57 19.12
N THR A 96 1.09 4.90 18.26
CA THR A 96 0.22 3.80 18.66
C THR A 96 1.01 2.51 18.91
N THR A 97 2.07 2.25 18.14
CA THR A 97 2.77 0.95 18.16
C THR A 97 4.15 0.97 18.79
N GLY A 98 4.82 2.13 18.77
CA GLY A 98 6.24 2.23 19.13
C GLY A 98 7.19 1.59 18.11
N TRP A 99 6.72 1.24 16.90
CA TRP A 99 7.57 0.58 15.90
C TRP A 99 8.70 1.47 15.41
N THR A 100 9.88 0.88 15.31
CA THR A 100 11.05 1.44 14.65
C THR A 100 10.87 1.46 13.13
N PRO A 101 11.64 2.30 12.40
CA PRO A 101 11.65 2.28 10.93
C PRO A 101 11.94 0.90 10.34
N ASP A 102 12.90 0.17 10.90
CA ASP A 102 13.25 -1.19 10.47
C ASP A 102 12.07 -2.16 10.61
N GLU A 103 11.38 -2.16 11.75
CA GLU A 103 10.18 -2.99 11.95
C GLU A 103 9.06 -2.62 10.96
N MET A 104 8.89 -1.32 10.67
CA MET A 104 7.90 -0.85 9.70
C MET A 104 8.25 -1.28 8.27
N ALA A 105 9.53 -1.28 7.91
CA ALA A 105 10.02 -1.76 6.62
C ALA A 105 9.86 -3.29 6.51
N ASP A 106 10.16 -4.03 7.56
CA ASP A 106 9.92 -5.47 7.64
C ASP A 106 8.44 -5.82 7.44
N ILE A 107 7.53 -5.08 8.09
CA ILE A 107 6.09 -5.26 7.88
C ILE A 107 5.71 -4.91 6.43
N THR A 108 6.34 -3.89 5.85
CA THR A 108 6.10 -3.49 4.46
C THR A 108 6.55 -4.54 3.45
N GLY A 109 7.68 -5.21 3.71
CA GLY A 109 8.22 -6.28 2.87
C GLY A 109 7.38 -7.55 2.87
N ARG A 110 6.61 -7.80 3.95
CA ARG A 110 5.76 -9.00 4.04
C ARG A 110 4.60 -8.95 3.04
N PRO A 111 4.34 -10.04 2.29
CA PRO A 111 3.14 -10.15 1.47
C PRO A 111 1.89 -10.16 2.37
N ALA A 112 0.81 -9.56 1.89
CA ALA A 112 -0.49 -9.52 2.56
C ALA A 112 -1.57 -10.18 1.69
N LEU A 113 -2.62 -10.69 2.34
CA LEU A 113 -3.76 -11.27 1.63
C LEU A 113 -4.46 -10.23 0.76
N LEU A 114 -4.77 -10.60 -0.49
CA LEU A 114 -5.63 -9.83 -1.36
C LEU A 114 -7.07 -9.96 -0.89
N THR A 115 -7.74 -8.83 -0.71
CA THR A 115 -9.17 -8.80 -0.36
C THR A 115 -10.06 -8.84 -1.58
N THR A 116 -9.56 -8.41 -2.74
CA THR A 116 -10.35 -8.23 -3.97
C THR A 116 -9.51 -8.63 -5.18
N PHE A 117 -10.12 -9.33 -6.14
CA PHE A 117 -9.46 -9.63 -7.42
C PHE A 117 -9.34 -8.37 -8.28
N THR A 118 -8.15 -8.13 -8.83
CA THR A 118 -7.88 -7.01 -9.73
C THR A 118 -7.84 -7.42 -11.21
N PHE A 119 -8.01 -8.71 -11.50
CA PHE A 119 -7.93 -9.31 -12.83
C PHE A 119 -8.85 -10.54 -12.94
N GLY A 120 -8.94 -11.09 -14.15
CA GLY A 120 -9.63 -12.37 -14.40
C GLY A 120 -11.16 -12.30 -14.31
N LYS A 121 -11.80 -13.48 -14.33
CA LYS A 121 -13.26 -13.70 -14.33
C LYS A 121 -13.98 -12.94 -13.22
N TYR A 122 -13.35 -12.83 -12.05
CA TYR A 122 -13.93 -12.23 -10.85
C TYR A 122 -13.35 -10.85 -10.51
N ARG A 123 -12.82 -10.11 -11.49
CA ARG A 123 -12.31 -8.75 -11.27
C ARG A 123 -13.34 -7.88 -10.53
N GLY A 124 -12.89 -7.24 -9.44
CA GLY A 124 -13.72 -6.41 -8.56
C GLY A 124 -14.47 -7.17 -7.47
N LYS A 125 -14.45 -8.51 -7.45
CA LYS A 125 -15.09 -9.33 -6.42
C LYS A 125 -14.16 -9.64 -5.26
N ALA A 126 -14.74 -9.83 -4.08
CA ALA A 126 -14.00 -10.18 -2.88
C ALA A 126 -13.41 -11.60 -3.02
N VAL A 127 -12.14 -11.78 -2.63
CA VAL A 127 -11.49 -13.09 -2.77
C VAL A 127 -12.16 -14.14 -1.87
N ALA A 128 -12.57 -13.76 -0.67
CA ALA A 128 -13.34 -14.63 0.24
C ALA A 128 -14.65 -15.12 -0.41
N GLU A 129 -15.43 -14.22 -1.00
CA GLU A 129 -16.69 -14.58 -1.67
C GLU A 129 -16.47 -15.59 -2.81
N VAL A 130 -15.39 -15.42 -3.57
CA VAL A 130 -15.04 -16.33 -4.67
C VAL A 130 -14.50 -17.66 -4.14
N ALA A 131 -13.73 -17.65 -3.05
CA ALA A 131 -13.27 -18.87 -2.40
C ALA A 131 -14.45 -19.73 -1.94
N ASP A 132 -15.51 -19.11 -1.43
CA ASP A 132 -16.72 -19.80 -0.99
C ASP A 132 -17.57 -20.30 -2.18
N LYS A 133 -17.72 -19.48 -3.23
CA LYS A 133 -18.63 -19.77 -4.36
C LYS A 133 -18.01 -20.60 -5.49
N ASP A 134 -16.72 -20.43 -5.76
CA ASP A 134 -15.97 -21.08 -6.85
C ASP A 134 -14.52 -21.35 -6.42
N PRO A 135 -14.29 -22.27 -5.44
CA PRO A 135 -12.94 -22.66 -5.04
C PRO A 135 -12.13 -23.29 -6.18
N GLY A 136 -12.82 -23.86 -7.18
CA GLY A 136 -12.21 -24.38 -8.40
C GLY A 136 -11.45 -23.31 -9.18
N TYR A 137 -11.97 -22.09 -9.24
CA TYR A 137 -11.26 -20.96 -9.84
C TYR A 137 -9.94 -20.63 -9.13
N LEU A 138 -9.91 -20.64 -7.79
CA LEU A 138 -8.68 -20.41 -7.03
C LEU A 138 -7.64 -21.51 -7.29
N ARG A 139 -8.08 -22.78 -7.35
CA ARG A 139 -7.20 -23.91 -7.67
C ARG A 139 -6.67 -23.83 -9.11
N TRP A 140 -7.51 -23.43 -10.06
CA TRP A 140 -7.10 -23.19 -11.43
C TRP A 140 -6.05 -22.08 -11.50
N LEU A 141 -6.27 -20.94 -10.81
CA LEU A 141 -5.28 -19.85 -10.74
C LEU A 141 -3.95 -20.33 -10.16
N TYR A 142 -3.97 -21.13 -9.10
CA TYR A 142 -2.77 -21.62 -8.44
C TYR A 142 -1.94 -22.53 -9.37
N ASN A 143 -2.60 -23.34 -10.19
CA ASN A 143 -1.95 -24.32 -11.06
C ASN A 143 -1.56 -23.78 -12.45
N ASN A 144 -2.23 -22.71 -12.93
CA ASN A 144 -2.08 -22.25 -14.32
C ASN A 144 -1.43 -20.87 -14.47
N LEU A 145 -1.16 -20.15 -13.38
CA LEU A 145 -0.44 -18.87 -13.46
C LEU A 145 1.07 -19.08 -13.35
N ASP A 146 1.77 -18.96 -14.48
CA ASP A 146 3.24 -19.04 -14.56
C ASP A 146 3.93 -17.98 -13.70
N ARG A 147 3.39 -16.76 -13.68
CA ARG A 147 3.87 -15.64 -12.87
C ARG A 147 2.76 -15.12 -11.98
N MET A 148 3.02 -15.14 -10.69
CA MET A 148 2.07 -14.76 -9.65
C MET A 148 2.78 -13.91 -8.60
N SER A 149 2.14 -12.81 -8.20
CA SER A 149 2.68 -11.96 -7.13
C SER A 149 2.76 -12.73 -5.81
N PRO A 150 3.70 -12.38 -4.91
CA PRO A 150 3.78 -12.95 -3.57
C PRO A 150 2.45 -12.86 -2.82
N GLU A 151 1.73 -11.74 -2.93
CA GLU A 151 0.42 -11.54 -2.33
C GLU A 151 -0.64 -12.50 -2.88
N LEU A 152 -0.72 -12.66 -4.20
CA LEU A 152 -1.69 -13.59 -4.81
C LEU A 152 -1.35 -15.03 -4.41
N ARG A 153 -0.07 -15.41 -4.40
CA ARG A 153 0.35 -16.75 -3.96
C ARG A 153 -0.01 -17.01 -2.50
N LEU A 154 0.29 -16.06 -1.61
CA LEU A 154 -0.08 -16.14 -0.20
C LEU A 154 -1.60 -16.29 -0.05
N THR A 155 -2.36 -15.51 -0.82
CA THR A 155 -3.82 -15.52 -0.79
C THR A 155 -4.40 -16.86 -1.23
N LEU A 156 -3.96 -17.39 -2.38
CA LEU A 156 -4.42 -18.68 -2.86
C LEU A 156 -4.06 -19.80 -1.87
N LYS A 157 -2.84 -19.80 -1.32
CA LYS A 157 -2.45 -20.78 -0.29
C LYS A 157 -3.31 -20.69 0.96
N HIS A 158 -3.66 -19.49 1.42
CA HIS A 158 -4.51 -19.29 2.58
C HIS A 158 -5.90 -19.91 2.39
N TYR A 159 -6.57 -19.63 1.27
CA TYR A 159 -7.91 -20.15 1.01
C TYR A 159 -7.95 -21.61 0.54
N LEU A 160 -6.89 -22.12 -0.10
CA LEU A 160 -6.81 -23.51 -0.57
C LEU A 160 -6.22 -24.48 0.47
N GLY A 161 -5.44 -23.97 1.42
CA GLY A 161 -4.75 -24.74 2.46
C GLY A 161 -5.48 -24.80 3.80
N GLY A 162 -6.62 -24.12 3.94
CA GLY A 162 -7.56 -24.33 5.03
C GLY A 162 -8.43 -25.54 4.75
N SER A 163 -7.90 -26.75 4.95
CA SER A 163 -8.64 -28.01 5.04
C SER A 163 -8.00 -28.89 6.10
#